data_AF-A0A528IJU9-F1
#
_entry.id   AF-A0A528IJU9-F1
#
_cell.length_a   1.000
_cell.length_b   1.000
_cell.length_c   1.000
_cell.angle_alpha   90.00
_cell.angle_beta   90.00
_cell.angle_gamma   90.00
#
_symmetry.space_group_name_H-M   'P 1'
#
loop_
_entity.id
_entity.type
_entity.pdbx_description
1 polymer ?
#
loop_
_entity_poly.entity_id
_entity_poly.type
_entity_poly.pdbx_seq_one_letter_code
_entity_poly.pdbx_strand_id
1 'polypeptide(L)'
;QEDWKVTPSGLEIAEARIKGSGAGMEPPEGSVLRDGWWVYKPRIAPQRRLVLAASGATGEGWTLCTVQGCRELGKAAGDTTVLKPCEG
;
A
#
# COMPACT_ATOMS: atom_id res chain seq x y z
N GLN A 1 -2.62 -3.35 -3.80
CA GLN A 1 -1.27 -2.87 -4.18
C GLN A 1 -1.30 -1.36 -4.20
N GLU A 2 -0.22 -0.72 -3.77
CA GLU A 2 -0.12 0.73 -3.69
C GLU A 2 1.27 1.17 -4.12
N ASP A 3 1.33 2.28 -4.86
CA ASP A 3 2.55 2.89 -5.33
C ASP A 3 2.74 4.23 -4.61
N TRP A 4 3.86 4.35 -3.88
CA TRP A 4 4.17 5.48 -3.01
C TRP A 4 5.45 6.19 -3.46
N LYS A 5 5.50 7.51 -3.25
CA LYS A 5 6.68 8.35 -3.49
C LYS A 5 7.16 8.95 -2.18
N VAL A 6 8.48 8.95 -1.98
CA VAL A 6 9.10 9.69 -0.89
C VAL A 6 9.27 11.14 -1.33
N THR A 7 8.74 12.07 -0.54
CA THR A 7 8.83 13.52 -0.76
C THR A 7 9.29 14.21 0.52
N PRO A 8 9.71 15.49 0.46
CA PRO A 8 10.05 16.25 1.68
C PRO A 8 8.88 16.38 2.67
N SER A 9 7.62 16.31 2.20
CA SER A 9 6.43 16.37 3.06
C SER A 9 5.99 15.00 3.61
N GLY A 10 6.62 13.91 3.15
CA GLY A 10 6.33 12.53 3.59
C GLY A 10 6.11 11.57 2.42
N LEU A 11 5.41 10.48 2.71
CA LEU A 11 5.03 9.45 1.75
C LEU A 11 3.74 9.87 1.03
N GLU A 12 3.84 10.19 -0.25
CA GLU A 12 2.70 10.54 -1.10
C GLU A 12 2.24 9.31 -1.88
N ILE A 13 0.94 8.98 -1.80
CA ILE A 13 0.37 7.90 -2.62
C ILE A 13 0.14 8.39 -4.05
N ALA A 14 0.79 7.72 -5.00
CA ALA A 14 0.63 8.02 -6.41
C ALA A 14 -0.57 7.26 -7.00
N GLU A 15 -0.74 6.00 -6.62
CA GLU A 15 -1.78 5.11 -7.15
C GLU A 15 -2.09 3.99 -6.13
N ALA A 16 -3.36 3.60 -6.07
CA ALA A 16 -3.84 2.41 -5.36
C ALA A 16 -4.62 1.50 -6.30
N ARG A 17 -4.53 0.19 -6.06
CA ARG A 17 -5.22 -0.82 -6.85
C ARG A 17 -5.68 -2.00 -6.02
N ILE A 18 -6.93 -2.40 -6.23
CA ILE A 18 -7.58 -3.52 -5.55
C ILE A 18 -8.07 -4.55 -6.58
N LYS A 19 -7.82 -5.84 -6.33
CA LYS A 19 -8.20 -6.92 -7.24
C LYS A 19 -9.59 -7.43 -6.86
N GLY A 20 -10.49 -7.40 -7.83
CA GLY A 20 -11.91 -7.68 -7.59
C GLY A 20 -12.60 -6.57 -6.79
N SER A 21 -13.91 -6.44 -7.01
CA SER A 21 -14.78 -5.77 -6.04
C SER A 21 -14.94 -6.75 -4.88
N GLY A 22 -14.09 -6.64 -3.85
CA GLY A 22 -14.29 -7.42 -2.63
C GLY A 22 -15.75 -7.29 -2.20
N ALA A 23 -16.40 -8.40 -1.83
CA ALA A 23 -17.83 -8.43 -1.55
C ALA A 23 -18.24 -7.24 -0.67
N GLY A 24 -18.95 -6.25 -1.26
CA GLY A 24 -19.44 -5.06 -0.56
C GLY A 24 -18.55 -3.80 -0.55
N MET A 25 -17.42 -3.76 -1.27
CA MET A 25 -16.66 -2.51 -1.47
C MET A 25 -16.89 -1.95 -2.87
N GLU A 26 -17.68 -0.88 -2.95
CA GLU A 26 -17.80 -0.06 -4.15
C GLU A 26 -16.44 0.62 -4.42
N PRO A 27 -15.87 0.51 -5.64
CA PRO A 27 -14.65 1.23 -5.99
C PRO A 27 -14.82 2.74 -5.75
N PRO A 28 -13.81 3.45 -5.22
CA PRO A 28 -13.88 4.89 -5.04
C PRO A 28 -14.24 5.64 -6.34
N GLU A 29 -14.86 6.81 -6.22
CA GLU A 29 -15.18 7.65 -7.37
C GLU A 29 -13.93 7.92 -8.23
N GLY A 30 -14.05 7.76 -9.55
CA GLY A 30 -12.94 7.90 -10.48
C GLY A 30 -12.05 6.65 -10.61
N SER A 31 -12.42 5.53 -9.98
CA SER A 31 -11.74 4.25 -10.20
C SER A 31 -11.96 3.76 -11.63
N VAL A 32 -10.89 3.26 -12.24
CA VAL A 32 -10.92 2.64 -13.57
C VAL A 32 -10.61 1.16 -13.44
N LEU A 33 -11.46 0.31 -14.01
CA LEU A 33 -11.20 -1.12 -14.10
C LEU A 33 -10.17 -1.39 -15.20
N ARG A 34 -9.02 -1.96 -14.84
CA ARG A 34 -7.95 -2.37 -15.76
C ARG A 34 -7.49 -3.78 -15.40
N ASP A 35 -7.61 -4.71 -16.33
CA ASP A 35 -7.12 -6.10 -16.16
C ASP A 35 -7.60 -6.79 -14.88
N GLY A 36 -8.86 -6.54 -14.47
CA GLY A 36 -9.45 -7.10 -13.25
C GLY A 36 -9.08 -6.38 -11.94
N TRP A 37 -8.37 -5.25 -12.04
CA TRP A 37 -8.04 -4.37 -10.93
C TRP A 37 -8.76 -3.04 -11.03
N TRP A 38 -9.35 -2.59 -9.93
CA TRP A 38 -9.82 -1.21 -9.82
C TRP A 38 -8.64 -0.33 -9.42
N VAL A 39 -8.28 0.59 -10.32
CA VAL A 39 -7.14 1.51 -10.18
C VAL A 39 -7.66 2.91 -9.90
N TYR A 40 -7.13 3.57 -8.88
CA TYR A 40 -7.54 4.93 -8.50
C TYR A 40 -6.39 5.69 -7.83
N LYS A 41 -6.51 7.01 -7.77
CA LYS A 41 -5.60 7.86 -6.99
C LYS A 41 -6.30 8.30 -5.69
N PRO A 42 -5.89 7.79 -4.52
CA PRO A 42 -6.45 8.23 -3.25
C PRO A 42 -6.19 9.71 -3.00
N ARG A 43 -7.19 10.42 -2.47
CA ARG A 43 -7.09 11.84 -2.11
C ARG A 43 -6.79 12.00 -0.62
N ILE A 44 -5.61 11.54 -0.22
CA ILE A 44 -5.11 11.68 1.15
C ILE A 44 -3.89 12.59 1.18
N ALA A 45 -3.69 13.28 2.31
CA ALA A 45 -2.46 14.06 2.52
C ALA A 45 -1.22 13.14 2.55
N PRO A 46 -0.02 13.67 2.31
CA PRO A 46 1.22 12.92 2.51
C PRO A 46 1.29 12.32 3.92
N GLN A 47 1.67 11.05 4.00
CA GLN A 47 1.72 10.29 5.25
C GLN A 47 3.12 10.35 5.84
N ARG A 48 3.24 10.61 7.15
CA ARG A 48 4.55 10.57 7.84
C ARG A 48 5.07 9.15 8.01
N ARG A 49 4.17 8.17 8.06
CA ARG A 49 4.47 6.74 8.21
C ARG A 49 3.36 5.90 7.60
N LEU A 50 3.71 4.71 7.14
CA LEU A 50 2.76 3.65 6.81
C LEU A 50 2.83 2.58 7.90
N VAL A 51 1.67 2.12 8.36
CA VAL A 51 1.58 1.05 9.35
C VAL A 51 1.02 -0.17 8.62
N LEU A 52 1.87 -1.16 8.43
CA LEU A 52 1.55 -2.40 7.74
C LEU A 52 1.16 -3.45 8.80
N ALA A 53 -0.12 -3.82 8.81
CA ALA A 53 -0.61 -4.83 9.73
C ALA A 53 -0.02 -6.20 9.39
N ALA A 54 0.58 -6.88 10.37
CA ALA A 54 1.12 -8.24 10.23
C ALA A 54 0.29 -9.22 11.06
N SER A 55 -1.05 -9.17 10.92
CA SER A 55 -1.96 -10.00 11.75
C SER A 55 -1.94 -11.49 11.39
N GLY A 56 -1.31 -11.86 10.27
CA GLY A 56 -1.34 -13.23 9.74
C GLY A 56 -2.68 -13.63 9.10
N ALA A 57 -3.70 -12.77 9.15
CA ALA A 57 -5.04 -13.06 8.64
C ALA A 57 -5.11 -13.24 7.11
N THR A 58 -4.16 -12.64 6.40
CA THR A 58 -4.06 -12.71 4.93
C THR A 58 -3.27 -13.92 4.44
N GLY A 59 -2.66 -14.72 5.34
CA GLY A 59 -1.78 -15.84 4.99
C GLY A 59 -0.42 -15.44 4.38
N GLU A 60 -0.34 -14.24 3.83
CA GLU A 60 0.85 -13.64 3.21
C GLU A 60 1.18 -12.31 3.89
N GLY A 61 2.49 -11.97 3.94
CA GLY A 61 2.99 -10.68 4.41
C GLY A 61 2.89 -9.58 3.35
N TRP A 62 3.61 -8.49 3.56
CA TRP A 62 3.74 -7.38 2.63
C TRP A 62 4.99 -7.53 1.77
N THR A 63 4.90 -7.20 0.50
CA THR A 63 6.07 -7.09 -0.38
C THR A 63 6.38 -5.62 -0.63
N LEU A 64 7.53 -5.15 -0.15
CA LEU A 64 8.03 -3.81 -0.43
C LEU A 64 9.04 -3.88 -1.58
N CYS A 65 8.71 -3.25 -2.70
CA CYS A 65 9.58 -3.15 -3.86
C CYS A 65 10.18 -1.75 -4.00
N THR A 66 11.47 -1.70 -4.33
CA THR A 66 12.23 -0.48 -4.64
C THR A 66 13.08 -0.71 -5.90
N VAL A 67 13.79 0.31 -6.35
CA VAL A 67 14.78 0.17 -7.45
C VAL A 67 15.90 -0.83 -7.14
N GLN A 68 16.13 -1.13 -5.85
CA GLN A 68 17.15 -2.09 -5.40
C GLN A 68 16.61 -3.53 -5.31
N GLY A 69 15.31 -3.73 -5.57
CA GLY A 69 14.65 -5.03 -5.47
C GLY A 69 13.49 -5.03 -4.48
N CYS A 70 12.93 -6.23 -4.28
CA CYS A 70 11.77 -6.45 -3.42
C CYS A 70 12.16 -7.24 -2.17
N ARG A 71 11.52 -6.92 -1.04
CA ARG A 71 11.65 -7.64 0.23
C ARG A 71 10.28 -7.94 0.83
N GLU A 72 10.16 -9.12 1.44
CA GLU A 72 8.98 -9.48 2.23
C GLU A 72 9.08 -8.87 3.65
N LEU A 73 7.95 -8.41 4.18
CA LEU A 73 7.79 -7.81 5.50
C LEU A 73 6.58 -8.45 6.19
N GLY A 74 6.66 -8.75 7.48
CA GLY A 74 5.51 -9.27 8.24
C GLY A 74 4.99 -10.62 7.74
N LYS A 75 5.87 -11.51 7.25
CA LYS A 75 5.51 -12.86 6.80
C LYS A 75 4.94 -13.74 7.92
N ALA A 76 5.50 -13.62 9.12
CA ALA A 76 4.95 -14.24 10.32
C ALA A 76 3.99 -13.26 11.01
N ALA A 77 2.95 -13.80 11.63
CA ALA A 77 2.08 -13.01 12.49
C ALA A 77 2.88 -12.38 13.63
N GLY A 78 2.65 -11.10 13.90
CA GLY A 78 3.38 -10.36 14.91
C GLY A 78 3.08 -8.87 14.91
N ASP A 79 4.03 -8.09 15.40
CA ASP A 79 3.88 -6.64 15.51
C ASP A 79 3.77 -5.96 14.13
N THR A 80 3.05 -4.84 14.10
CA THR A 80 2.90 -4.02 12.90
C THR A 80 4.27 -3.52 12.40
N THR A 81 4.52 -3.65 11.09
CA THR A 81 5.70 -3.06 10.48
C THR A 81 5.43 -1.59 10.15
N VAL A 82 6.27 -0.69 10.64
CA VAL A 82 6.13 0.76 10.36
C VAL A 82 7.17 1.21 9.36
N LEU A 83 6.73 1.72 8.21
CA LEU A 83 7.59 2.34 7.21
C LEU A 83 7.60 3.86 7.39
N LYS A 84 8.79 4.46 7.34
CA LYS A 84 9.02 5.91 7.41
C LYS A 84 10.09 6.29 6.39
N PRO A 85 10.06 7.53 5.85
CA PRO A 85 11.22 8.10 5.18
C PRO A 85 12.44 8.08 6.11
N CYS A 86 13.64 7.87 5.55
CA CYS A 86 14.87 8.03 6.32
C CYS A 86 15.05 9.50 6.71
N GLU A 87 15.48 9.74 7.94
CA GLU A 87 16.03 11.03 8.33
C GLU A 87 17.44 11.11 7.72
N GLY A 88 17.68 12.15 6.91
CA GLY A 88 18.96 12.36 6.22
C GLY A 88 20.08 12.80 7.14
#